data_AF-A0A524EVG4-F1
#
_entry.id   AF-A0A524EVG4-F1
#
_cell.length_a   1.000
_cell.length_b   1.000
_cell.length_c   1.000
_cell.angle_alpha   90.00
_cell.angle_beta   90.00
_cell.angle_gamma   90.00
#
_symmetry.space_group_name_H-M   'P 1'
#
loop_
_entity.id
_entity.type
_entity.pdbx_description
1 polymer ?
#
loop_
_entity_poly.entity_id
_entity_poly.type
_entity_poly.pdbx_seq_one_letter_code
_entity_poly.pdbx_strand_id
1 'polypeptide(L)'
;MESFRLTKNLSKARKRSIRMRIKNRIKKKYLIETLYGNKCLICGEFNTKDHIRTFNFCYVDPRRKTCQASDLFNTYTCSEIADILEKEKGVYICSNCHTVLDMDYYDIIEDIYDSEEIIKKVKDDYHRVKNRIEKISKISLQNIKDPLTKNKIFAIRENVIVYFNAIYELSQENINITNKSISKKSGIDYSGVKSFFFRRRDFLKRYINFDIGSPTIYKLTQKGENFVSLINYFRRHFQTLELNECVDCKYRRENECIANKPDQCPFIKSGTHLPFDLDE
;
A
#
# COMPACT_ATOMS: atom_id res chain seq x y z
N MET A 1 -5.44 -17.79 -6.00
CA MET A 1 -4.63 -18.68 -5.13
C MET A 1 -3.16 -18.76 -5.57
N GLU A 2 -2.81 -18.38 -6.81
CA GLU A 2 -1.43 -18.37 -7.34
C GLU A 2 -0.39 -17.52 -6.59
N SER A 3 -0.68 -16.26 -6.23
CA SER A 3 0.38 -15.37 -5.69
C SER A 3 0.86 -15.72 -4.28
N PHE A 4 0.08 -16.52 -3.52
CA PHE A 4 0.58 -17.11 -2.27
C PHE A 4 1.69 -18.12 -2.54
N ARG A 5 1.62 -18.87 -3.65
CA ARG A 5 2.69 -19.81 -4.06
C ARG A 5 3.94 -19.06 -4.54
N LEU A 6 3.79 -17.97 -5.28
CA LEU A 6 4.92 -17.16 -5.77
C LEU A 6 5.69 -16.48 -4.63
N THR A 7 4.98 -15.85 -3.69
CA THR A 7 5.61 -15.26 -2.51
C THR A 7 6.15 -16.29 -1.53
N LYS A 8 5.62 -17.52 -1.48
CA LYS A 8 6.14 -18.62 -0.64
C LYS A 8 7.57 -19.01 -1.02
N ASN A 9 7.91 -18.97 -2.31
CA ASN A 9 9.22 -19.39 -2.82
C ASN A 9 10.27 -18.27 -2.82
N LEU A 10 9.88 -17.01 -2.60
CA LEU A 10 10.83 -15.90 -2.50
C LEU A 10 11.82 -16.10 -1.33
N SER A 11 13.05 -15.66 -1.55
CA SER A 11 14.06 -15.63 -0.50
C SER A 11 13.60 -14.79 0.70
N LYS A 12 14.09 -15.10 1.90
CA LYS A 12 13.79 -14.34 3.12
C LYS A 12 14.11 -12.84 2.94
N ALA A 13 15.20 -12.53 2.25
CA ALA A 13 15.61 -11.16 1.94
C ALA A 13 14.58 -10.43 1.05
N ARG A 14 14.10 -11.08 -0.02
CA ARG A 14 13.09 -10.48 -0.92
C ARG A 14 11.77 -10.25 -0.20
N LYS A 15 11.32 -11.23 0.60
CA LYS A 15 10.14 -11.09 1.47
C LYS A 15 10.29 -9.90 2.43
N ARG A 16 11.46 -9.74 3.05
CA ARG A 16 11.76 -8.59 3.93
C ARG A 16 11.67 -7.26 3.16
N SER A 17 12.25 -7.19 1.97
CA SER A 17 12.19 -5.99 1.11
C SER A 17 10.75 -5.62 0.74
N ILE A 18 9.93 -6.59 0.31
CA ILE A 18 8.51 -6.37 0.01
C ILE A 18 7.77 -5.83 1.23
N ARG A 19 7.95 -6.45 2.41
CA ARG A 19 7.34 -5.98 3.67
C ARG A 19 7.75 -4.55 3.99
N MET A 20 9.03 -4.20 3.82
CA MET A 20 9.52 -2.84 4.04
C MET A 20 8.87 -1.84 3.06
N ARG A 21 8.76 -2.17 1.77
CA ARG A 21 8.10 -1.31 0.78
C ARG A 21 6.63 -1.07 1.13
N ILE A 22 5.91 -2.10 1.55
CA ILE A 22 4.51 -2.00 1.98
C ILE A 22 4.41 -1.11 3.23
N LYS A 23 5.24 -1.38 4.24
CA LYS A 23 5.33 -0.59 5.48
C LYS A 23 5.53 0.89 5.17
N ASN A 24 6.49 1.22 4.30
CA ASN A 24 6.83 2.59 3.94
C ASN A 24 5.67 3.27 3.19
N ARG A 25 5.00 2.57 2.28
CA ARG A 25 3.82 3.11 1.56
C ARG A 25 2.67 3.40 2.50
N ILE A 26 2.40 2.52 3.48
CA ILE A 26 1.35 2.74 4.48
C ILE A 26 1.68 3.97 5.32
N LYS A 27 2.92 4.07 5.83
CA LYS A 27 3.38 5.25 6.58
C LYS A 27 3.26 6.54 5.77
N LYS A 28 3.73 6.52 4.51
CA LYS A 28 3.68 7.67 3.61
C LYS A 28 2.24 8.11 3.37
N LYS A 29 1.35 7.17 3.04
CA LYS A 29 -0.08 7.44 2.86
C LYS A 29 -0.70 8.05 4.11
N TYR A 30 -0.45 7.44 5.27
CA TYR A 30 -0.97 7.94 6.55
C TYR A 30 -0.51 9.37 6.83
N LEU A 31 0.78 9.68 6.64
CA LEU A 31 1.29 11.04 6.84
C LEU A 31 0.65 12.04 5.89
N ILE A 32 0.57 11.71 4.59
CA ILE A 32 -0.03 12.61 3.60
C ILE A 32 -1.51 12.87 3.94
N GLU A 33 -2.28 11.81 4.19
CA GLU A 33 -3.72 11.92 4.49
C GLU A 33 -3.99 12.70 5.79
N THR A 34 -3.13 12.54 6.79
CA THR A 34 -3.27 13.26 8.07
C THR A 34 -2.87 14.72 7.96
N LEU A 35 -1.86 15.04 7.15
CA LEU A 35 -1.30 16.39 7.05
C LEU A 35 -1.98 17.26 5.99
N TYR A 36 -2.35 16.68 4.85
CA TYR A 36 -2.77 17.41 3.65
C TYR A 36 -4.08 16.89 3.03
N GLY A 37 -4.67 15.84 3.61
CA GLY A 37 -5.85 15.17 3.05
C GLY A 37 -5.52 14.12 1.98
N ASN A 38 -6.55 13.60 1.32
CA ASN A 38 -6.44 12.45 0.41
C ASN A 38 -6.12 12.80 -1.05
N LYS A 39 -5.84 14.06 -1.35
CA LYS A 39 -5.54 14.57 -2.69
C LYS A 39 -4.29 15.45 -2.67
N CYS A 40 -3.69 15.67 -3.83
CA CYS A 40 -2.61 16.64 -3.96
C CYS A 40 -3.11 18.02 -3.56
N LEU A 41 -2.45 18.64 -2.59
CA LEU A 41 -2.80 19.97 -2.08
C LEU A 41 -2.80 21.06 -3.17
N ILE A 42 -1.97 20.88 -4.19
CA ILE A 42 -1.78 21.87 -5.25
C ILE A 42 -2.84 21.72 -6.34
N CYS A 43 -2.86 20.58 -7.06
CA CYS A 43 -3.72 20.40 -8.22
C CYS A 43 -5.07 19.75 -7.90
N GLY A 44 -5.20 19.02 -6.79
CA GLY A 44 -6.42 18.27 -6.44
C GLY A 44 -6.74 17.06 -7.32
N GLU A 45 -5.96 16.80 -8.36
CA GLU A 45 -6.23 15.72 -9.35
C GLU A 45 -5.78 14.35 -8.86
N PHE A 46 -4.57 14.26 -8.28
CA PHE A 46 -4.01 12.99 -7.82
C PHE A 46 -4.43 12.68 -6.40
N ASN A 47 -4.94 11.46 -6.17
CA ASN A 47 -5.38 11.00 -4.86
C ASN A 47 -4.44 9.93 -4.25
N THR A 48 -4.36 9.87 -2.92
CA THR A 48 -3.50 8.94 -2.16
C THR A 48 -3.95 7.48 -2.22
N LYS A 49 -5.19 7.20 -2.60
CA LYS A 49 -5.73 5.84 -2.71
C LYS A 49 -5.14 5.13 -3.93
N ASP A 50 -5.13 5.80 -5.07
CA ASP A 50 -4.73 5.21 -6.36
C ASP A 50 -3.30 5.62 -6.76
N HIS A 51 -2.84 6.79 -6.32
CA HIS A 51 -1.62 7.42 -6.84
C HIS A 51 -0.53 7.66 -5.78
N ILE A 52 -0.51 6.93 -4.66
CA ILE A 52 0.47 7.15 -3.57
C ILE A 52 1.95 7.19 -4.03
N ARG A 53 2.27 6.48 -5.13
CA ARG A 53 3.63 6.45 -5.70
C ARG A 53 4.04 7.78 -6.33
N THR A 54 3.09 8.58 -6.81
CA THR A 54 3.39 9.84 -7.50
C THR A 54 3.63 11.00 -6.53
N PHE A 55 3.36 10.85 -5.24
CA PHE A 55 3.58 11.91 -4.27
C PHE A 55 5.05 12.01 -3.88
N ASN A 56 5.71 13.14 -4.05
CA ASN A 56 7.08 13.39 -3.62
C ASN A 56 7.11 14.52 -2.59
N PHE A 57 8.10 14.47 -1.71
CA PHE A 57 8.29 15.54 -0.73
C PHE A 57 9.07 16.67 -1.39
N CYS A 58 8.41 17.80 -1.60
CA CYS A 58 8.99 19.00 -2.17
C CYS A 58 9.45 19.92 -1.05
N TYR A 59 10.71 20.33 -1.10
CA TYR A 59 11.29 21.28 -0.14
C TYR A 59 10.93 22.70 -0.58
N VAL A 60 10.41 23.52 0.34
CA VAL A 60 10.17 24.94 0.04
C VAL A 60 11.49 25.71 -0.08
N ASP A 61 12.50 25.28 0.67
CA ASP A 61 13.86 25.82 0.61
C ASP A 61 14.84 24.65 0.60
N PRO A 62 15.47 24.34 -0.55
CA PRO A 62 16.42 23.24 -0.67
C PRO A 62 17.57 23.28 0.33
N ARG A 63 17.94 24.47 0.84
CA ARG A 63 19.01 24.65 1.84
C ARG A 63 18.66 24.06 3.20
N ARG A 64 17.38 23.78 3.47
CA ARG A 64 16.91 23.15 4.71
C ARG A 64 16.91 21.64 4.66
N LYS A 65 17.20 21.04 3.50
CA LYS A 65 17.24 19.59 3.33
C LYS A 65 18.40 19.01 4.13
N THR A 66 18.06 18.20 5.13
CA THR A 66 19.04 17.47 5.95
C THR A 66 19.15 16.01 5.55
N CYS A 67 18.11 15.45 4.94
CA CYS A 67 18.05 14.06 4.51
C CYS A 67 17.14 13.89 3.28
N GLN A 68 17.10 12.70 2.67
CA GLN A 68 16.04 12.37 1.72
C GLN A 68 14.82 11.82 2.45
N ALA A 69 13.64 12.41 2.19
CA ALA A 69 12.39 12.01 2.84
C ALA A 69 12.06 10.50 2.66
N SER A 70 12.44 9.90 1.53
CA SER A 70 12.23 8.46 1.27
C SER A 70 12.96 7.56 2.26
N ASP A 71 14.14 7.98 2.72
CA ASP A 71 14.99 7.18 3.59
C ASP A 71 14.46 7.15 5.02
N LEU A 72 13.75 8.21 5.43
CA LEU A 72 13.16 8.32 6.75
C LEU A 72 12.18 7.18 7.07
N PHE A 73 11.44 6.69 6.07
CA PHE A 73 10.42 5.66 6.25
C PHE A 73 10.98 4.30 6.70
N ASN A 74 12.24 4.03 6.38
CA ASN A 74 12.91 2.78 6.74
C ASN A 74 13.15 2.67 8.25
N THR A 75 13.47 3.80 8.89
CA THR A 75 14.02 3.82 10.25
C THR A 75 13.04 4.43 11.25
N TYR A 76 12.48 5.59 10.93
CA TYR A 76 11.74 6.43 11.88
C TYR A 76 10.25 6.08 11.95
N THR A 77 9.62 6.35 13.09
CA THR A 77 8.16 6.32 13.29
C THR A 77 7.48 7.46 12.54
N CYS A 78 6.16 7.39 12.34
CA CYS A 78 5.44 8.48 11.66
C CYS A 78 5.59 9.84 12.37
N SER A 79 5.56 9.86 13.70
CA SER A 79 5.72 11.10 14.48
C SER A 79 7.11 11.71 14.27
N GLU A 80 8.17 10.91 14.38
CA GLU A 80 9.55 11.37 14.12
C GLU A 80 9.73 11.86 12.68
N ILE A 81 9.16 11.15 11.69
CA ILE A 81 9.20 11.59 10.28
C ILE A 81 8.54 12.96 10.17
N ALA A 82 7.37 13.15 10.77
CA ALA A 82 6.64 14.40 10.67
C ALA A 82 7.41 15.59 11.29
N ASP A 83 8.05 15.37 12.45
CA ASP A 83 8.89 16.38 13.10
C ASP A 83 10.10 16.78 12.25
N ILE A 84 10.72 15.83 11.55
CA ILE A 84 11.83 16.10 10.62
C ILE A 84 11.32 16.94 9.44
N LEU A 85 10.22 16.49 8.80
CA LEU A 85 9.66 17.15 7.62
C LEU A 85 9.11 18.56 7.92
N GLU A 86 8.59 18.80 9.13
CA GLU A 86 8.20 20.15 9.59
C GLU A 86 9.42 21.08 9.63
N LYS A 87 10.53 20.63 10.23
CA LYS A 87 11.77 21.42 10.33
C LYS A 87 12.38 21.74 8.97
N GLU A 88 12.33 20.78 8.05
CA GLU A 88 12.78 20.96 6.66
C GLU A 88 11.83 21.87 5.86
N LYS A 89 10.65 22.23 6.39
CA LYS A 89 9.62 23.06 5.76
C LYS A 89 9.28 22.61 4.35
N GLY A 90 8.97 21.32 4.16
CA GLY A 90 8.50 20.81 2.87
C GLY A 90 7.06 20.30 2.92
N VAL A 91 6.54 19.90 1.77
CA VAL A 91 5.18 19.38 1.63
C VAL A 91 5.14 18.20 0.65
N TYR A 92 4.20 17.27 0.83
CA TYR A 92 3.97 16.21 -0.16
C TYR A 92 3.03 16.68 -1.27
N ILE A 93 3.51 16.64 -2.51
CA ILE A 93 2.75 16.98 -3.72
C ILE A 93 2.92 15.90 -4.79
N CYS A 94 2.07 15.88 -5.82
CA CYS A 94 2.27 14.95 -6.93
C CYS A 94 3.53 15.31 -7.74
N SER A 95 4.08 14.33 -8.45
CA SER A 95 5.33 14.47 -9.20
C SER A 95 5.23 15.58 -10.24
N ASN A 96 4.07 15.78 -10.87
CA ASN A 96 3.87 16.85 -11.84
C ASN A 96 4.04 18.24 -11.20
N CYS A 97 3.36 18.50 -10.08
CA CYS A 97 3.53 19.77 -9.35
C CYS A 97 4.95 19.92 -8.79
N HIS A 98 5.61 18.82 -8.43
CA HIS A 98 7.00 18.83 -8.00
C HIS A 98 7.95 19.27 -9.12
N THR A 99 7.77 18.72 -10.33
CA THR A 99 8.56 19.11 -11.50
C THR A 99 8.36 20.58 -11.88
N VAL A 100 7.16 21.13 -11.69
CA VAL A 100 6.92 22.57 -11.92
C VAL A 100 7.73 23.44 -10.94
N LEU A 101 7.89 23.01 -9.68
CA LEU A 101 8.67 23.76 -8.68
C LEU A 101 10.18 23.62 -8.87
N ASP A 102 10.63 22.46 -9.35
CA ASP A 102 12.04 22.17 -9.68
C ASP A 102 12.42 22.65 -11.09
N MET A 103 11.64 23.55 -11.69
CA MET A 103 11.91 24.06 -13.03
C MET A 103 13.15 24.96 -13.03
N ASP A 104 14.32 24.37 -13.22
CA ASP A 104 15.63 25.07 -13.23
C ASP A 104 15.72 26.17 -14.31
N TYR A 105 14.92 26.06 -15.36
CA TYR A 105 14.89 27.00 -16.49
C TYR A 105 13.81 28.09 -16.37
N TYR A 106 13.15 28.21 -15.21
CA TYR A 106 12.14 29.23 -14.99
C TYR A 106 12.64 30.65 -15.33
N ASP A 107 13.89 30.94 -14.97
CA ASP A 107 14.51 32.26 -15.18
C ASP A 107 14.87 32.53 -16.64
N ILE A 108 15.00 31.50 -17.48
CA ILE A 108 15.36 31.60 -18.91
C ILE A 108 14.19 31.27 -19.82
N ILE A 109 12.97 31.20 -19.29
CA ILE A 109 11.81 30.75 -20.09
C ILE A 109 11.49 31.71 -21.24
N GLU A 110 11.84 32.99 -21.08
CA GLU A 110 11.73 34.02 -22.11
C GLU A 110 12.75 33.81 -23.25
N ASP A 111 13.87 33.14 -22.97
CA ASP A 111 14.89 32.79 -23.98
C ASP A 111 14.54 31.48 -24.72
N ILE A 112 13.66 30.64 -24.14
CA ILE A 112 13.28 29.34 -24.70
C ILE A 112 12.08 29.45 -25.65
N TYR A 113 11.14 30.34 -25.37
CA TYR A 113 9.87 30.44 -26.10
C TYR A 113 9.68 31.85 -26.67
N ASP A 114 9.40 31.95 -27.97
CA ASP A 114 9.05 33.24 -28.60
C ASP A 114 7.59 33.67 -28.32
N SER A 115 6.75 32.75 -27.84
CA SER A 115 5.33 33.00 -27.61
C SER A 115 5.07 33.58 -26.22
N GLU A 116 4.67 34.85 -26.17
CA GLU A 116 4.24 35.53 -24.93
C GLU A 116 3.12 34.77 -24.20
N GLU A 117 2.20 34.15 -24.93
CA GLU A 117 1.11 33.36 -24.34
C GLU A 117 1.63 32.12 -23.61
N ILE A 118 2.61 31.41 -24.20
CA ILE A 118 3.23 30.23 -23.59
C ILE A 118 4.04 30.65 -22.35
N ILE A 119 4.88 31.68 -22.47
CA ILE A 119 5.65 32.24 -21.34
C ILE A 119 4.71 32.55 -20.18
N LYS A 120 3.63 33.29 -20.47
CA LYS A 120 2.65 33.67 -19.46
C LYS A 120 2.00 32.44 -18.81
N LYS A 121 1.56 31.45 -19.60
CA LYS A 121 0.96 30.21 -19.07
C LYS A 121 1.89 29.46 -18.13
N VAL A 122 3.17 29.34 -18.47
CA VAL A 122 4.13 28.63 -17.60
C VAL A 122 4.43 29.43 -16.34
N LYS A 123 4.61 30.75 -16.44
CA LYS A 123 4.78 31.63 -15.27
C LYS A 123 3.57 31.59 -14.34
N ASP A 124 2.36 31.68 -14.90
CA ASP A 124 1.12 31.57 -14.16
C ASP A 124 0.99 30.21 -13.46
N ASP A 125 1.36 29.11 -14.11
CA ASP A 125 1.36 27.79 -13.50
C ASP A 125 2.38 27.67 -12.36
N TYR A 126 3.61 28.12 -12.58
CA TYR A 126 4.65 28.13 -11.56
C TYR A 126 4.20 28.93 -10.32
N HIS A 127 3.68 30.15 -10.51
CA HIS A 127 3.16 30.97 -9.43
C HIS A 127 1.96 30.34 -8.74
N ARG A 128 1.04 29.74 -9.50
CA ARG A 128 -0.11 29.00 -8.96
C ARG A 128 0.35 27.86 -8.04
N VAL A 129 1.34 27.07 -8.47
CA VAL A 129 1.88 25.96 -7.67
C VAL A 129 2.60 26.48 -6.43
N LYS A 130 3.49 27.47 -6.59
CA LYS A 130 4.28 28.07 -5.51
C LYS A 130 3.42 28.71 -4.41
N ASN A 131 2.36 29.42 -4.79
CA ASN A 131 1.48 30.12 -3.85
C ASN A 131 0.58 29.17 -3.04
N ARG A 132 0.36 27.93 -3.51
CA ARG A 132 -0.45 26.92 -2.82
C ARG A 132 0.33 26.03 -1.85
N ILE A 133 1.63 26.24 -1.72
CA ILE A 133 2.44 25.53 -0.73
C ILE A 133 2.09 26.07 0.66
N GLU A 134 1.10 25.45 1.30
CA GLU A 134 0.79 25.72 2.70
C GLU A 134 1.75 24.99 3.64
N LYS A 135 2.14 25.67 4.72
CA LYS A 135 2.96 25.07 5.77
C LYS A 135 2.13 24.09 6.57
N ILE A 136 2.77 22.98 6.98
CA ILE A 136 2.18 22.02 7.91
C ILE A 136 1.70 22.76 9.17
N SER A 137 0.43 22.61 9.53
CA SER A 137 -0.08 23.17 10.78
C SER A 137 0.50 22.39 11.98
N LYS A 138 0.94 23.10 13.02
CA LYS A 138 1.42 22.47 14.27
C LYS A 138 0.38 21.58 14.94
N ILE A 139 -0.91 21.89 14.74
CA ILE A 139 -2.03 21.12 15.26
C ILE A 139 -2.11 19.73 14.59
N SER A 140 -1.84 19.67 13.28
CA SER A 140 -1.82 18.40 12.54
C SER A 140 -0.73 17.46 13.04
N LEU A 141 0.43 18.00 13.45
CA LEU A 141 1.56 17.20 13.96
C LEU A 141 1.26 16.48 15.28
N GLN A 142 0.58 17.16 16.20
CA GLN A 142 0.22 16.58 17.51
C GLN A 142 -0.70 15.35 17.41
N ASN A 143 -1.41 15.21 16.28
CA ASN A 143 -2.33 14.12 16.03
C ASN A 143 -1.68 12.91 15.34
N ILE A 144 -0.41 13.01 14.92
CA ILE A 144 0.30 11.93 14.22
C ILE A 144 0.69 10.85 15.22
N LYS A 145 0.12 9.67 15.02
CA LYS A 145 0.42 8.45 15.78
C LYS A 145 1.16 7.48 14.86
N ASP A 146 1.84 6.48 15.42
CA ASP A 146 2.38 5.39 14.59
C ASP A 146 1.24 4.42 14.23
N PRO A 147 0.78 4.36 12.96
CA PRO A 147 -0.29 3.45 12.55
C PRO A 147 0.17 1.98 12.61
N LEU A 148 1.48 1.73 12.76
CA LEU A 148 2.08 0.41 12.76
C LEU A 148 2.60 -0.05 14.13
N THR A 149 2.19 0.61 15.22
CA THR A 149 2.62 0.21 16.57
C THR A 149 2.30 -1.26 16.83
N LYS A 150 3.34 -2.05 17.15
CA LYS A 150 3.28 -3.51 17.35
C LYS A 150 2.24 -3.94 18.41
N ASN A 151 1.94 -3.06 19.36
CA ASN A 151 0.96 -3.33 20.41
C ASN A 151 -0.49 -3.26 19.89
N LYS A 152 -0.71 -2.69 18.70
CA LYS A 152 -2.03 -2.60 18.03
C LYS A 152 -2.12 -3.46 16.77
N ILE A 153 -1.01 -3.65 16.05
CA ILE A 153 -0.91 -4.69 15.02
C ILE A 153 -0.71 -6.02 15.72
N PHE A 154 -1.83 -6.61 16.17
CA PHE A 154 -1.84 -8.03 16.46
C PHE A 154 -1.18 -8.75 15.30
N ALA A 155 -0.20 -9.60 15.60
CA ALA A 155 0.25 -10.60 14.65
C ALA A 155 -0.97 -11.48 14.34
N ILE A 156 -1.75 -11.08 13.33
CA ILE A 156 -2.83 -11.86 12.77
C ILE A 156 -2.13 -13.09 12.21
N ARG A 157 -2.06 -14.13 13.02
CA ARG A 157 -1.49 -15.41 12.63
C ARG A 157 -2.33 -15.92 11.45
N GLU A 158 -1.69 -16.65 10.53
CA GLU A 158 -2.36 -17.18 9.33
C GLU A 158 -3.69 -17.85 9.65
N ASN A 159 -3.77 -18.58 10.77
CA ASN A 159 -4.98 -19.25 11.23
C ASN A 159 -6.15 -18.27 11.46
N VAL A 160 -5.90 -17.07 11.98
CA VAL A 160 -6.96 -16.06 12.18
C VAL A 160 -7.59 -15.70 10.84
N ILE A 161 -6.78 -15.48 9.81
CA ILE A 161 -7.25 -15.14 8.45
C ILE A 161 -8.07 -16.30 7.87
N VAL A 162 -7.64 -17.55 8.09
CA VAL A 162 -8.38 -18.74 7.63
C VAL A 162 -9.79 -18.76 8.22
N TYR A 163 -9.95 -18.54 9.52
CA TYR A 163 -11.27 -18.51 10.16
C TYR A 163 -12.14 -17.35 9.67
N PHE A 164 -11.57 -16.15 9.52
CA PHE A 164 -12.29 -14.98 9.03
C PHE A 164 -12.79 -15.16 7.58
N ASN A 165 -11.97 -15.73 6.71
CA ASN A 165 -12.39 -16.06 5.34
C ASN A 165 -13.47 -17.15 5.33
N ALA A 166 -13.33 -18.20 6.15
CA ALA A 166 -14.34 -19.25 6.24
C ALA A 166 -15.70 -18.70 6.67
N ILE A 167 -15.73 -17.81 7.68
CA ILE A 167 -16.97 -17.14 8.10
C ILE A 167 -17.53 -16.28 6.96
N TYR A 168 -16.69 -15.48 6.30
CA TYR A 168 -17.13 -14.61 5.22
C TYR A 168 -17.70 -15.39 4.03
N GLU A 169 -17.04 -16.46 3.60
CA GLU A 169 -17.52 -17.30 2.50
C GLU A 169 -18.84 -18.00 2.86
N LEU A 170 -18.94 -18.57 4.07
CA LEU A 170 -20.19 -19.17 4.56
C LEU A 170 -21.33 -18.14 4.67
N SER A 171 -21.02 -16.87 4.97
CA SER A 171 -22.03 -15.82 5.01
C SER A 171 -22.56 -15.46 3.62
N GLN A 172 -21.74 -15.59 2.56
CA GLN A 172 -22.21 -15.42 1.18
C GLN A 172 -23.08 -16.60 0.72
N GLU A 173 -22.88 -17.78 1.30
CA GLU A 173 -23.64 -19.00 0.99
C GLU A 173 -24.98 -19.11 1.74
N ASN A 174 -25.33 -18.11 2.59
CA ASN A 174 -26.49 -18.15 3.49
C ASN A 174 -26.53 -19.39 4.40
N ILE A 175 -25.37 -19.92 4.78
CA ILE A 175 -25.25 -21.09 5.65
C ILE A 175 -25.13 -20.65 7.12
N ASN A 176 -25.76 -21.39 8.03
CA ASN A 176 -25.56 -21.21 9.46
C ASN A 176 -24.10 -21.45 9.86
N ILE A 177 -23.42 -20.37 10.25
CA ILE A 177 -22.00 -20.38 10.54
C ILE A 177 -21.78 -20.88 11.97
N THR A 178 -21.46 -22.15 12.10
CA THR A 178 -21.17 -22.86 13.35
C THR A 178 -19.73 -23.40 13.34
N ASN A 179 -19.23 -23.88 14.48
CA ASN A 179 -17.90 -24.51 14.57
C ASN A 179 -17.76 -25.67 13.56
N LYS A 180 -18.84 -26.44 13.35
CA LYS A 180 -18.87 -27.54 12.39
C LYS A 180 -18.75 -27.04 10.95
N SER A 181 -19.51 -26.00 10.57
CA SER A 181 -19.41 -25.43 9.22
C SER A 181 -18.04 -24.79 8.95
N ILE A 182 -17.47 -24.08 9.95
CA ILE A 182 -16.15 -23.47 9.84
C ILE A 182 -15.07 -24.55 9.72
N SER A 183 -15.16 -25.62 10.52
CA SER A 183 -14.26 -26.78 10.44
C SER A 183 -14.26 -27.38 9.03
N LYS A 184 -15.47 -27.66 8.48
CA LYS A 184 -15.63 -28.18 7.11
C LYS A 184 -15.04 -27.24 6.07
N LYS A 185 -15.30 -25.93 6.16
CA LYS A 185 -14.86 -24.93 5.19
C LYS A 185 -13.35 -24.68 5.24
N SER A 186 -12.76 -24.66 6.44
CA SER A 186 -11.34 -24.35 6.66
C SER A 186 -10.41 -25.57 6.56
N GLY A 187 -10.95 -26.79 6.63
CA GLY A 187 -10.16 -28.02 6.72
C GLY A 187 -9.47 -28.20 8.08
N ILE A 188 -9.82 -27.41 9.09
CA ILE A 188 -9.30 -27.51 10.46
C ILE A 188 -10.24 -28.40 11.27
N ASP A 189 -9.70 -29.23 12.15
CA ASP A 189 -10.50 -30.10 13.00
C ASP A 189 -11.45 -29.30 13.92
N TYR A 190 -12.59 -29.90 14.25
CA TYR A 190 -13.61 -29.25 15.05
C TYR A 190 -13.10 -28.78 16.42
N SER A 191 -12.22 -29.56 17.05
CA SER A 191 -11.64 -29.23 18.37
C SER A 191 -10.73 -28.01 18.27
N GLY A 192 -9.90 -27.94 17.22
CA GLY A 192 -9.05 -26.81 16.88
C GLY A 192 -9.86 -25.52 16.67
N VAL A 193 -10.96 -25.61 15.90
CA VAL A 193 -11.88 -24.48 15.68
C VAL A 193 -12.50 -24.03 17.01
N LYS A 194 -13.09 -24.95 17.78
CA LYS A 194 -13.70 -24.66 19.09
C LYS A 194 -12.71 -24.00 20.05
N SER A 195 -11.50 -24.56 20.17
CA SER A 195 -10.42 -24.04 21.02
C SER A 195 -9.98 -22.64 20.60
N PHE A 196 -9.87 -22.38 19.30
CA PHE A 196 -9.53 -21.05 18.78
C PHE A 196 -10.55 -19.99 19.19
N PHE A 197 -11.85 -20.23 18.94
CA PHE A 197 -12.91 -19.26 19.26
C PHE A 197 -13.06 -19.05 20.76
N PHE A 198 -12.89 -20.11 21.57
CA PHE A 198 -12.91 -20.01 23.02
C PHE A 198 -11.76 -19.15 23.54
N ARG A 199 -10.51 -19.48 23.18
CA ARG A 199 -9.30 -18.80 23.70
C ARG A 199 -9.17 -17.35 23.22
N ARG A 200 -9.83 -16.98 22.12
CA ARG A 200 -9.72 -15.64 21.51
C ARG A 200 -11.03 -14.86 21.53
N ARG A 201 -12.01 -15.31 22.31
CA ARG A 201 -13.38 -14.75 22.30
C ARG A 201 -13.38 -13.24 22.46
N ASP A 202 -12.67 -12.71 23.45
CA ASP A 202 -12.69 -11.26 23.75
C ASP A 202 -12.09 -10.41 22.63
N PHE A 203 -11.05 -10.91 21.98
CA PHE A 203 -10.50 -10.28 20.78
C PHE A 203 -11.51 -10.29 19.63
N LEU A 204 -12.14 -11.45 19.40
CA LEU A 204 -13.01 -11.71 18.26
C LEU A 204 -14.36 -10.99 18.36
N LYS A 205 -14.87 -10.70 19.56
CA LYS A 205 -16.14 -9.97 19.77
C LYS A 205 -16.20 -8.63 19.03
N ARG A 206 -15.05 -8.01 18.72
CA ARG A 206 -14.98 -6.76 17.94
C ARG A 206 -15.30 -6.93 16.45
N TYR A 207 -15.22 -8.15 15.96
CA TYR A 207 -15.35 -8.50 14.54
C TYR A 207 -16.41 -9.56 14.27
N ILE A 208 -16.80 -10.32 15.30
CA ILE A 208 -17.72 -11.46 15.21
C ILE A 208 -18.73 -11.35 16.35
N ASN A 209 -20.01 -11.35 16.01
CA ASN A 209 -21.11 -11.56 16.93
C ASN A 209 -21.24 -13.05 17.23
N PHE A 210 -21.34 -13.38 18.51
CA PHE A 210 -21.50 -14.73 19.02
C PHE A 210 -22.94 -14.89 19.51
N ASP A 211 -23.76 -15.60 18.73
CA ASP A 211 -25.10 -15.97 19.14
C ASP A 211 -25.02 -17.30 19.90
N ILE A 212 -25.17 -17.23 21.23
CA ILE A 212 -24.86 -18.31 22.15
C ILE A 212 -26.05 -19.26 22.20
N GLY A 213 -26.05 -20.26 21.33
CA GLY A 213 -26.97 -21.39 21.34
C GLY A 213 -26.25 -22.74 21.29
N SER A 214 -27.03 -23.80 21.09
CA SER A 214 -26.53 -25.15 20.75
C SER A 214 -27.03 -25.53 19.35
N PRO A 215 -26.27 -25.24 18.27
CA PRO A 215 -24.88 -24.77 18.26
C PRO A 215 -24.72 -23.24 18.39
N THR A 216 -23.51 -22.79 18.77
CA THR A 216 -23.15 -21.36 18.71
C THR A 216 -23.06 -20.91 17.25
N ILE A 217 -23.72 -19.79 16.94
CA ILE A 217 -23.72 -19.20 15.59
C ILE A 217 -22.81 -17.96 15.59
N TYR A 218 -22.01 -17.84 14.54
CA TYR A 218 -21.08 -16.74 14.31
C TYR A 218 -21.62 -15.83 13.21
N LYS A 219 -21.56 -14.51 13.40
CA LYS A 219 -21.87 -13.53 12.34
C LYS A 219 -20.80 -12.47 12.31
N LEU A 220 -20.32 -12.06 11.14
CA LEU A 220 -19.42 -10.91 11.07
C LEU A 220 -20.15 -9.65 11.52
N THR A 221 -19.47 -8.78 12.25
CA THR A 221 -19.90 -7.39 12.41
C THR A 221 -19.52 -6.60 11.16
N GLN A 222 -20.06 -5.39 10.99
CA GLN A 222 -19.60 -4.48 9.92
C GLN A 222 -18.07 -4.28 9.95
N LYS A 223 -17.49 -4.21 11.14
CA LYS A 223 -16.03 -4.11 11.32
C LYS A 223 -15.31 -5.39 10.89
N GLY A 224 -15.89 -6.56 11.15
CA GLY A 224 -15.40 -7.85 10.65
C GLY A 224 -15.45 -7.95 9.13
N GLU A 225 -16.55 -7.55 8.51
CA GLU A 225 -16.70 -7.52 7.05
C GLU A 225 -15.69 -6.57 6.39
N ASN A 226 -15.53 -5.36 6.95
CA ASN A 226 -14.52 -4.40 6.48
C ASN A 226 -13.11 -4.97 6.61
N PHE A 227 -12.82 -5.68 7.70
CA PHE A 227 -11.53 -6.31 7.93
C PHE A 227 -11.23 -7.42 6.91
N VAL A 228 -12.20 -8.32 6.65
CA VAL A 228 -12.05 -9.37 5.62
C VAL A 228 -11.94 -8.77 4.24
N SER A 229 -12.78 -7.77 3.94
CA SER A 229 -12.74 -7.03 2.67
C SER A 229 -11.39 -6.38 2.44
N LEU A 230 -10.77 -5.81 3.49
CA LEU A 230 -9.45 -5.20 3.43
C LEU A 230 -8.35 -6.26 3.23
N ILE A 231 -8.44 -7.41 3.92
CA ILE A 231 -7.55 -8.55 3.69
C ILE A 231 -7.64 -8.99 2.23
N ASN A 232 -8.85 -9.17 1.71
CA ASN A 232 -9.10 -9.58 0.34
C ASN A 232 -8.68 -8.52 -0.68
N TYR A 233 -8.89 -7.23 -0.36
CA TYR A 233 -8.40 -6.11 -1.15
C TYR A 233 -6.88 -6.16 -1.24
N PHE A 234 -6.15 -6.25 -0.13
CA PHE A 234 -4.69 -6.33 -0.19
C PHE A 234 -4.22 -7.58 -0.91
N ARG A 235 -4.86 -8.75 -0.68
CA ARG A 235 -4.57 -9.97 -1.44
C ARG A 235 -4.73 -9.74 -2.95
N ARG A 236 -5.79 -9.06 -3.39
CA ARG A 236 -6.05 -8.73 -4.80
C ARG A 236 -5.15 -7.62 -5.35
N HIS A 237 -4.95 -6.55 -4.61
CA HIS A 237 -4.13 -5.41 -5.01
C HIS A 237 -2.66 -5.80 -5.17
N PHE A 238 -2.15 -6.69 -4.32
CA PHE A 238 -0.81 -7.25 -4.50
C PHE A 238 -0.78 -8.38 -5.55
N GLN A 239 -1.91 -9.02 -5.88
CA GLN A 239 -2.02 -9.86 -7.09
C GLN A 239 -1.90 -9.02 -8.38
N THR A 240 -2.50 -7.83 -8.42
CA THR A 240 -2.52 -6.97 -9.63
C THR A 240 -1.26 -6.13 -9.83
N LEU A 241 -0.61 -5.70 -8.74
CA LEU A 241 0.68 -5.00 -8.83
C LEU A 241 1.78 -5.85 -9.50
N GLU A 242 1.73 -7.16 -9.35
CA GLU A 242 2.70 -8.08 -9.99
C GLU A 242 2.39 -8.31 -11.48
N LEU A 243 1.13 -8.27 -11.90
CA LEU A 243 0.75 -8.32 -13.33
C LEU A 243 1.30 -7.11 -14.08
N ASN A 244 1.17 -5.91 -13.51
CA ASN A 244 1.72 -4.70 -14.13
C ASN A 244 3.26 -4.67 -14.10
N GLU A 245 3.89 -5.16 -13.03
CA GLU A 245 5.37 -5.29 -12.97
C GLU A 245 5.91 -6.39 -13.91
N CYS A 246 5.08 -7.35 -14.34
CA CYS A 246 5.43 -8.36 -15.34
C CYS A 246 5.23 -7.86 -16.79
N VAL A 247 4.17 -7.09 -17.03
CA VAL A 247 3.89 -6.41 -18.32
C VAL A 247 4.97 -5.37 -18.61
N ASP A 248 5.47 -4.67 -17.59
CA ASP A 248 6.54 -3.65 -17.69
C ASP A 248 7.94 -4.17 -17.26
N CYS A 249 8.18 -5.49 -17.31
CA CYS A 249 9.46 -6.07 -16.84
C CYS A 249 10.66 -5.63 -17.69
N LYS A 250 11.24 -4.47 -17.36
CA LYS A 250 12.55 -3.97 -17.83
C LYS A 250 13.73 -4.85 -17.40
N TYR A 251 13.52 -5.80 -16.47
CA TYR A 251 14.54 -6.77 -16.05
C TYR A 251 14.96 -7.72 -17.21
N ARG A 252 14.19 -7.72 -18.30
CA ARG A 252 14.41 -8.46 -19.55
C ARG A 252 15.75 -8.25 -20.25
N ARG A 253 16.52 -7.19 -19.98
CA ARG A 253 17.77 -6.93 -20.73
C ARG A 253 19.01 -7.57 -20.14
N GLU A 254 19.06 -7.90 -18.84
CA GLU A 254 20.35 -8.26 -18.22
C GLU A 254 20.32 -9.42 -17.21
N ASN A 255 19.18 -9.96 -16.78
CA ASN A 255 19.19 -11.09 -15.84
C ASN A 255 18.01 -12.06 -16.05
N GLU A 256 18.31 -13.35 -15.94
CA GLU A 256 17.44 -14.50 -16.20
C GLU A 256 16.08 -14.44 -15.47
N CYS A 257 15.05 -14.91 -16.17
CA CYS A 257 13.70 -15.05 -15.61
C CYS A 257 13.69 -16.01 -14.43
N ILE A 258 13.15 -15.59 -13.27
CA ILE A 258 13.03 -16.45 -12.08
C ILE A 258 11.92 -17.50 -12.20
N ALA A 259 11.01 -17.35 -13.17
CA ALA A 259 10.03 -18.38 -13.48
C ALA A 259 10.71 -19.44 -14.33
N ASN A 260 10.53 -20.71 -13.97
CA ASN A 260 11.12 -21.85 -14.68
C ASN A 260 10.07 -22.86 -15.16
N LYS A 261 8.79 -22.54 -15.00
CA LYS A 261 7.68 -23.38 -15.43
C LYS A 261 6.56 -22.57 -16.11
N PRO A 262 5.81 -23.18 -17.04
CA PRO A 262 4.69 -22.54 -17.73
C PRO A 262 3.58 -22.03 -16.80
N ASP A 263 3.36 -22.70 -15.65
CA ASP A 263 2.37 -22.29 -14.64
C ASP A 263 2.82 -21.07 -13.81
N GLN A 264 4.08 -20.65 -13.93
CA GLN A 264 4.65 -19.49 -13.26
C GLN A 264 4.76 -18.27 -14.17
N CYS A 265 4.75 -18.48 -15.50
CA CYS A 265 4.76 -17.44 -16.51
C CYS A 265 4.16 -18.00 -17.81
N PRO A 266 3.08 -17.40 -18.35
CA PRO A 266 2.42 -17.89 -19.57
C PRO A 266 3.32 -17.78 -20.83
N PHE A 267 4.45 -17.08 -20.75
CA PHE A 267 5.43 -16.95 -21.82
C PHE A 267 6.53 -18.03 -21.80
N ILE A 268 6.58 -18.89 -20.78
CA ILE A 268 7.50 -20.05 -20.73
C ILE A 268 6.77 -21.24 -21.35
N LYS A 269 7.05 -21.53 -22.62
CA LYS A 269 6.33 -22.59 -23.35
C LYS A 269 6.79 -24.01 -23.00
N SER A 270 8.02 -24.18 -22.55
CA SER A 270 8.61 -25.46 -22.12
C SER A 270 10.01 -25.16 -21.60
N GLY A 271 10.43 -25.77 -20.49
CA GLY A 271 11.54 -25.34 -19.63
C GLY A 271 12.97 -25.30 -20.21
N THR A 272 13.20 -25.02 -21.50
CA THR A 272 14.54 -24.85 -22.09
C THR A 272 14.67 -23.84 -23.23
N HIS A 273 13.64 -23.11 -23.65
CA HIS A 273 13.82 -22.11 -24.72
C HIS A 273 13.26 -20.73 -24.36
N LEU A 274 14.15 -19.74 -24.39
CA LEU A 274 13.78 -18.32 -24.44
C LEU A 274 13.10 -18.06 -25.79
N PRO A 275 12.10 -17.18 -25.87
CA PRO A 275 11.31 -16.94 -27.08
C PRO A 275 12.06 -16.15 -28.19
N PHE A 276 13.39 -16.11 -28.15
CA PHE A 276 14.23 -15.36 -29.08
C PHE A 276 15.44 -16.14 -29.60
N ASP A 277 15.40 -17.46 -29.63
CA ASP A 277 16.11 -18.19 -30.70
C ASP A 277 15.31 -17.91 -31.98
N LEU A 278 15.52 -16.71 -32.54
CA LEU A 278 15.18 -16.42 -33.92
C LEU A 278 16.30 -17.07 -34.72
N ASP A 279 15.98 -18.20 -35.36
CA ASP A 279 16.76 -18.71 -36.47
C ASP A 279 17.01 -17.56 -37.47
N GLU A 280 18.24 -17.52 -37.99
CA GLU A 280 18.64 -16.73 -39.16
C GLU A 280 17.75 -16.99 -40.38
#